data_AF-A0A970YXH3-F1
#
_entry.id   AF-A0A970YXH3-F1
#
_cell.length_a   1.000
_cell.length_b   1.000
_cell.length_c   1.000
_cell.angle_alpha   90.00
_cell.angle_beta   90.00
_cell.angle_gamma   90.00
#
_symmetry.space_group_name_H-M   'P 1'
#
loop_
_entity.id
_entity.type
_entity.pdbx_description
1 polymer ?
#
loop_
_entity_poly.entity_id
_entity_poly.type
_entity_poly.pdbx_seq_one_letter_code
_entity_poly.pdbx_strand_id
1 'polypeptide(L)'
;MKIRISVLLVITGFLASGCDKNEGPVLYEDSNSAISGLVVDEDGRPIEDAGIHYMPQLIKETKSLSKPNPSTAIMFTIPSGSGIVSLYILRYGSRDTVAILLKNQFLEGGTHINRFDCNWTNGIYYYVLEINGKASEHKMFMIYLDKSELETTEPLSATDRYGNFSLPIKLLGIGEKFTRTDEVGEIISTEIISPEFEVIATKEGYYPSSETVNIAERGKTFKRIVLKKK
;
A
#
# COMPACT_ATOMS: atom_id res chain seq x y z
N MET A 1 46.29 -5.84 72.79
CA MET A 1 45.70 -4.77 71.97
C MET A 1 44.84 -5.44 70.90
N LYS A 2 43.51 -5.37 71.01
CA LYS A 2 42.53 -5.92 70.04
C LYS A 2 41.89 -4.76 69.29
N ILE A 3 41.21 -5.08 68.18
CA ILE A 3 40.13 -4.31 67.48
C ILE A 3 40.59 -3.56 66.23
N ARG A 4 39.91 -3.55 65.07
CA ARG A 4 38.85 -4.36 64.43
C ARG A 4 38.97 -3.98 62.94
N ILE A 5 38.97 -4.95 62.02
CA ILE A 5 38.85 -4.67 60.58
C ILE A 5 37.36 -4.67 60.25
N SER A 6 36.81 -3.47 60.02
CA SER A 6 35.45 -3.30 59.51
C SER A 6 35.47 -3.42 58.00
N VAL A 7 34.93 -4.52 57.49
CA VAL A 7 34.65 -4.73 56.06
C VAL A 7 33.42 -3.90 55.69
N LEU A 8 33.60 -2.85 54.90
CA LEU A 8 32.51 -2.07 54.32
C LEU A 8 32.13 -2.70 52.98
N LEU A 9 31.00 -3.41 52.98
CA LEU A 9 30.46 -4.12 51.83
C LEU A 9 29.61 -3.12 51.01
N VAL A 10 30.20 -2.55 49.96
CA VAL A 10 29.50 -1.66 49.03
C VAL A 10 28.70 -2.52 48.05
N ILE A 11 27.40 -2.69 48.34
CA ILE A 11 26.44 -3.30 47.42
C ILE A 11 26.09 -2.27 46.36
N THR A 12 26.75 -2.35 45.20
CA THR A 12 26.39 -1.54 44.03
C THR A 12 25.18 -2.19 43.36
N GLY A 13 24.01 -1.60 43.57
CA GLY A 13 22.77 -2.01 42.91
C GLY A 13 22.83 -1.73 41.41
N PHE A 14 22.91 -2.80 40.62
CA PHE A 14 22.61 -2.77 39.19
C PHE A 14 21.10 -2.52 39.03
N LEU A 15 20.72 -1.27 38.76
CA LEU A 15 19.40 -0.97 38.18
C LEU A 15 19.48 -1.35 36.70
N ALA A 16 19.05 -2.58 36.39
CA ALA A 16 18.76 -2.98 35.03
C ALA A 16 17.56 -2.16 34.53
N SER A 17 17.84 -1.06 33.85
CA SER A 17 16.87 -0.37 33.02
C SER A 17 16.48 -1.32 31.89
N GLY A 18 15.33 -1.99 32.04
CA GLY A 18 14.68 -2.66 30.91
C GLY A 18 14.29 -1.59 29.91
N CYS A 19 15.10 -1.43 28.85
CA CYS A 19 14.64 -0.77 27.65
C CYS A 19 13.49 -1.60 27.10
N ASP A 20 12.26 -1.10 27.21
CA ASP A 20 11.19 -1.49 26.32
C ASP A 20 11.74 -1.34 24.91
N LYS A 21 11.88 -2.47 24.21
CA LYS A 21 12.16 -2.47 22.79
C LYS A 21 10.97 -1.76 22.16
N ASN A 22 11.19 -0.50 21.76
CA ASN A 22 10.38 0.13 20.74
C ASN A 22 10.43 -0.81 19.53
N GLU A 23 9.40 -1.65 19.39
CA GLU A 23 9.08 -2.34 18.15
C GLU A 23 8.71 -1.24 17.15
N GLY A 24 9.72 -0.61 16.59
CA GLY A 24 9.57 0.14 15.35
C GLY A 24 8.91 -0.77 14.32
N PRO A 25 8.18 -0.19 13.34
CA PRO A 25 7.56 -0.99 12.29
C PRO A 25 8.63 -1.92 11.70
N VAL A 26 8.32 -3.22 11.62
CA VAL A 26 9.18 -4.20 10.97
C VAL A 26 9.27 -3.79 9.51
N LEU A 27 10.32 -3.06 9.14
CA LEU A 27 10.64 -2.76 7.77
C LEU A 27 11.12 -4.06 7.15
N TYR A 28 10.34 -4.61 6.22
CA TYR A 28 10.76 -5.76 5.42
C TYR A 28 11.85 -5.28 4.45
N GLU A 29 13.11 -5.32 4.89
CA GLU A 29 14.26 -4.77 4.16
C GLU A 29 14.66 -5.58 2.90
N ASP A 30 14.07 -6.75 2.67
CA ASP A 30 14.34 -7.50 1.44
C ASP A 30 13.49 -6.99 0.28
N SER A 31 13.94 -5.88 -0.31
CA SER A 31 13.33 -5.20 -1.46
C SER A 31 13.14 -6.08 -2.70
N ASN A 32 13.73 -7.28 -2.74
CA ASN A 32 13.60 -8.25 -3.82
C ASN A 32 12.66 -9.42 -3.50
N SER A 33 12.04 -9.44 -2.31
CA SER A 33 11.07 -10.46 -1.97
C SER A 33 9.77 -10.28 -2.79
N ALA A 34 9.25 -11.41 -3.28
CA ALA A 34 8.01 -11.47 -4.02
C ALA A 34 7.17 -12.65 -3.54
N ILE A 35 5.84 -12.47 -3.58
CA ILE A 35 4.88 -13.54 -3.38
C ILE A 35 4.67 -14.20 -4.74
N SER A 36 4.95 -15.50 -4.83
CA SER A 36 4.79 -16.25 -6.07
C SER A 36 3.72 -17.31 -5.91
N GLY A 37 2.78 -17.38 -6.85
CA GLY A 37 1.62 -18.25 -6.79
C GLY A 37 1.20 -18.80 -8.14
N LEU A 38 0.10 -19.56 -8.13
CA LEU A 38 -0.48 -20.22 -9.30
C LEU A 38 -1.99 -19.91 -9.36
N VAL A 39 -2.52 -19.61 -10.54
CA VAL A 39 -3.96 -19.48 -10.78
C VAL A 39 -4.40 -20.58 -11.72
N VAL A 40 -5.47 -21.30 -11.36
CA VAL A 40 -6.06 -22.36 -12.17
C VAL A 40 -7.58 -22.27 -12.21
N ASP A 41 -8.20 -22.98 -13.14
CA ASP A 41 -9.64 -23.22 -13.16
C ASP A 41 -10.05 -24.36 -12.20
N GLU A 42 -11.36 -24.66 -12.19
CA GLU A 42 -11.96 -25.72 -11.37
C GLU A 42 -11.44 -27.13 -11.71
N ASP A 43 -11.00 -27.36 -12.95
CA ASP A 43 -10.38 -28.61 -13.40
C ASP A 43 -8.87 -28.66 -13.04
N GLY A 44 -8.31 -27.58 -12.49
CA GLY A 44 -6.90 -27.45 -12.17
C GLY A 44 -6.01 -27.09 -13.35
N ARG A 45 -6.57 -26.64 -14.47
CA ARG A 45 -5.80 -26.15 -15.61
C ARG A 45 -5.32 -24.73 -15.35
N PRO A 46 -4.07 -24.39 -15.70
CA PRO A 46 -3.55 -23.05 -15.50
C PRO A 46 -4.34 -22.00 -16.30
N ILE A 47 -4.50 -20.82 -15.72
CA ILE A 47 -5.15 -19.68 -16.38
C ILE A 47 -4.08 -18.64 -16.70
N GLU A 48 -3.85 -18.40 -17.99
CA GLU A 48 -2.97 -17.35 -18.52
C GLU A 48 -3.64 -15.97 -18.47
N ASP A 49 -2.84 -14.92 -18.29
CA ASP A 49 -3.25 -13.52 -18.28
C ASP A 49 -4.41 -13.24 -17.29
N ALA A 50 -4.41 -13.92 -16.14
CA ALA A 50 -5.25 -13.56 -15.01
C ALA A 50 -4.63 -12.36 -14.30
N GLY A 51 -5.41 -11.30 -14.08
CA GLY A 51 -4.98 -10.11 -13.36
C GLY A 51 -4.81 -10.40 -11.88
N ILE A 52 -3.66 -10.03 -11.32
CA ILE A 52 -3.34 -10.18 -9.90
C ILE A 52 -3.43 -8.83 -9.21
N HIS A 53 -4.33 -8.74 -8.26
CA HIS A 53 -4.59 -7.58 -7.42
C HIS A 53 -4.33 -7.95 -5.96
N TYR A 54 -4.45 -6.96 -5.07
CA TYR A 54 -4.48 -7.23 -3.63
C TYR A 54 -5.57 -6.43 -2.93
N MET A 55 -6.09 -6.99 -1.84
CA MET A 55 -6.91 -6.26 -0.88
C MET A 55 -6.13 -6.11 0.42
N PRO A 56 -5.70 -4.89 0.77
CA PRO A 56 -5.03 -4.65 2.03
C PRO A 56 -5.98 -4.86 3.20
N GLN A 57 -5.52 -5.54 4.25
CA GLN A 57 -6.19 -5.47 5.55
C GLN A 57 -5.54 -4.38 6.41
N LEU A 58 -6.30 -3.81 7.35
CA LEU A 58 -5.87 -2.69 8.18
C LEU A 58 -5.75 -3.13 9.64
N ILE A 59 -4.68 -2.74 10.32
CA ILE A 59 -4.39 -3.18 11.70
C ILE A 59 -5.37 -2.57 12.74
N LYS A 60 -5.97 -1.40 12.45
CA LYS A 60 -6.88 -0.70 13.37
C LYS A 60 -8.14 -0.21 12.69
N GLU A 61 -9.11 -1.09 12.46
CA GLU A 61 -10.45 -0.68 12.03
C GLU A 61 -11.15 0.14 13.12
N THR A 62 -10.96 1.46 13.13
CA THR A 62 -11.48 2.32 14.21
C THR A 62 -12.95 2.72 14.05
N LYS A 63 -13.65 2.24 13.02
CA LYS A 63 -15.11 2.29 12.85
C LYS A 63 -15.47 1.44 11.62
N SER A 64 -16.68 0.84 11.63
CA SER A 64 -17.29 0.20 10.45
C SER A 64 -17.09 1.10 9.24
N LEU A 65 -16.51 0.55 8.18
CA LEU A 65 -16.27 1.21 6.91
C LEU A 65 -17.62 1.56 6.27
N SER A 66 -18.25 2.69 6.62
CA SER A 66 -19.17 3.31 5.66
C SER A 66 -18.32 3.60 4.43
N LYS A 67 -18.63 2.99 3.28
CA LYS A 67 -17.86 3.11 2.03
C LYS A 67 -17.66 4.61 1.74
N PRO A 68 -16.51 5.23 2.04
CA PRO A 68 -16.25 6.58 1.57
C PRO A 68 -15.99 6.44 0.08
N ASN A 69 -16.54 7.34 -0.70
CA ASN A 69 -16.12 7.43 -2.08
C ASN A 69 -14.64 7.85 -2.07
N PRO A 70 -13.72 7.07 -2.65
CA PRO A 70 -12.33 7.48 -2.73
C PRO A 70 -12.26 8.85 -3.42
N SER A 71 -11.58 9.82 -2.79
CA SER A 71 -11.39 11.13 -3.40
C SER A 71 -10.40 10.99 -4.56
N THR A 72 -10.90 11.10 -5.80
CA THR A 72 -10.07 11.26 -6.99
C THR A 72 -9.83 12.75 -7.32
N ALA A 73 -9.82 13.58 -6.28
CA ALA A 73 -9.58 15.01 -6.37
C ALA A 73 -8.28 15.38 -5.66
N ILE A 74 -7.37 16.04 -6.37
CA ILE A 74 -6.16 16.63 -5.81
C ILE A 74 -6.34 18.15 -5.78
N MET A 75 -6.37 18.70 -4.56
CA MET A 75 -6.42 20.14 -4.33
C MET A 75 -5.01 20.68 -4.07
N PHE A 76 -4.66 21.78 -4.74
CA PHE A 76 -3.38 22.47 -4.52
C PHE A 76 -3.55 23.97 -4.69
N THR A 77 -2.60 24.74 -4.15
CA THR A 77 -2.61 26.20 -4.23
C THR A 77 -1.35 26.71 -4.91
N ILE A 78 -1.53 27.59 -5.88
CA ILE A 78 -0.43 28.33 -6.52
C ILE A 78 -0.30 29.66 -5.77
N PRO A 79 0.89 29.98 -5.20
CA PRO A 79 1.14 31.27 -4.55
C PRO A 79 0.83 32.45 -5.49
N SER A 80 0.63 33.66 -4.94
CA SER A 80 0.24 34.83 -5.72
C SER A 80 1.09 35.03 -6.98
N GLY A 81 0.44 35.27 -8.12
CA GLY A 81 1.06 35.32 -9.44
C GLY A 81 0.53 34.20 -10.33
N SER A 82 1.42 33.48 -11.03
CA SER A 82 1.09 32.36 -11.91
C SER A 82 2.20 31.31 -11.85
N GLY A 83 1.92 30.09 -12.31
CA GLY A 83 2.93 29.03 -12.35
C GLY A 83 2.75 28.05 -13.49
N ILE A 84 3.88 27.47 -13.93
CA ILE A 84 3.89 26.29 -14.79
C ILE A 84 3.76 25.07 -13.88
N VAL A 85 2.72 24.28 -14.09
CA VAL A 85 2.31 23.17 -13.25
C VAL A 85 2.38 21.86 -14.02
N SER A 86 3.00 20.87 -13.39
CA SER A 86 2.89 19.47 -13.78
C SER A 86 2.42 18.63 -12.61
N LEU A 87 1.56 17.64 -12.88
CA LEU A 87 0.99 16.76 -11.88
C LEU A 87 0.99 15.33 -12.42
N TYR A 88 1.73 14.47 -11.74
CA TYR A 88 1.94 13.07 -12.12
C TYR A 88 1.48 12.15 -11.00
N ILE A 89 0.98 10.96 -11.35
CA ILE A 89 0.72 9.89 -10.41
C ILE A 89 1.70 8.76 -10.65
N LEU A 90 2.38 8.32 -9.60
CA LEU A 90 3.40 7.28 -9.61
C LEU A 90 2.96 6.11 -8.72
N ARG A 91 3.26 4.88 -9.14
CA ARG A 91 3.00 3.68 -8.32
C ARG A 91 3.99 3.59 -7.16
N TYR A 92 3.51 3.23 -5.96
CA TYR A 92 4.39 3.00 -4.82
C TYR A 92 5.33 1.82 -5.07
N GLY A 93 6.57 1.92 -4.58
CA GLY A 93 7.60 0.89 -4.71
C GLY A 93 8.28 0.83 -6.09
N SER A 94 7.55 0.85 -7.22
CA SER A 94 8.15 0.83 -8.56
C SER A 94 8.48 2.22 -9.11
N ARG A 95 7.73 3.25 -8.69
CA ARG A 95 7.83 4.64 -9.21
C ARG A 95 7.41 4.80 -10.67
N ASP A 96 6.80 3.78 -11.27
CA ASP A 96 6.27 3.89 -12.63
C ASP A 96 5.17 4.95 -12.69
N THR A 97 5.19 5.78 -13.74
CA THR A 97 4.13 6.76 -13.97
C THR A 97 2.87 6.06 -14.45
N VAL A 98 1.81 6.11 -13.64
CA VAL A 98 0.49 5.52 -13.98
C VAL A 98 -0.46 6.56 -14.58
N ALA A 99 -0.21 7.86 -14.34
CA ALA A 99 -0.92 8.92 -15.02
C ALA A 99 -0.17 10.26 -15.04
N ILE A 100 -0.50 11.05 -16.06
CA ILE A 100 -0.08 12.45 -16.19
C ILE A 100 -1.37 13.28 -16.22
N LEU A 101 -1.66 13.96 -15.09
CA LEU A 101 -2.89 14.75 -14.94
C LEU A 101 -2.72 16.16 -15.50
N LEU A 102 -1.54 16.75 -15.31
CA LEU A 102 -1.15 18.05 -15.87
C LEU A 102 0.29 17.95 -16.36
N LYS A 103 0.59 18.58 -17.50
CA LYS A 103 1.96 18.63 -18.05
C LYS A 103 2.29 20.03 -18.53
N ASN A 104 3.19 20.71 -17.82
CA ASN A 104 3.66 22.07 -18.12
C ASN A 104 2.51 23.07 -18.39
N GLN A 105 1.42 22.96 -17.64
CA GLN A 105 0.28 23.86 -17.82
C GLN A 105 0.51 25.17 -17.10
N PHE A 106 0.27 26.30 -17.78
CA PHE A 106 0.27 27.60 -17.13
C PHE A 106 -1.06 27.80 -16.38
N LEU A 107 -0.98 28.05 -15.08
CA LEU A 107 -2.14 28.28 -14.21
C LEU A 107 -1.95 29.57 -13.41
N GLU A 108 -3.04 30.33 -13.26
CA GLU A 108 -3.10 31.53 -12.42
C GLU A 108 -3.01 31.18 -10.93
N GLY A 109 -2.61 32.15 -10.12
CA GLY A 109 -2.55 32.05 -8.67
C GLY A 109 -3.93 31.78 -8.06
N GLY A 110 -3.97 30.97 -7.01
CA GLY A 110 -5.21 30.55 -6.35
C GLY A 110 -5.26 29.04 -6.08
N THR A 111 -6.41 28.59 -5.60
CA THR A 111 -6.68 27.17 -5.31
C THR A 111 -7.25 26.48 -6.53
N HIS A 112 -6.68 25.33 -6.86
CA HIS A 112 -7.07 24.49 -7.98
C HIS A 112 -7.46 23.12 -7.48
N ILE A 113 -8.41 22.49 -8.17
CA ILE A 113 -8.82 21.11 -7.91
C ILE A 113 -8.73 20.37 -9.24
N ASN A 114 -7.84 19.38 -9.31
CA ASN A 114 -7.80 18.44 -10.42
C ASN A 114 -8.58 17.19 -10.03
N ARG A 115 -9.63 16.87 -10.79
CA ARG A 115 -10.39 15.62 -10.65
C ARG A 115 -9.99 14.67 -11.77
N PHE A 116 -9.86 13.40 -11.45
CA PHE A 116 -9.51 12.38 -12.43
C PHE A 116 -10.34 11.12 -12.21
N ASP A 117 -10.49 10.33 -13.27
CA ASP A 117 -10.93 8.95 -13.17
C ASP A 117 -9.69 8.07 -13.15
N CYS A 118 -9.74 6.98 -12.39
CA CYS A 118 -8.66 6.01 -12.35
C CYS A 118 -9.25 4.61 -12.50
N ASN A 119 -8.52 3.78 -13.24
CA ASN A 119 -8.75 2.36 -13.41
C ASN A 119 -7.57 1.58 -12.83
N TRP A 120 -6.89 2.09 -11.80
CA TRP A 120 -5.75 1.42 -11.20
C TRP A 120 -6.22 0.52 -10.07
N THR A 121 -5.60 -0.63 -9.90
CA THR A 121 -5.87 -1.51 -8.76
C THR A 121 -5.66 -0.81 -7.40
N ASN A 122 -6.13 -1.44 -6.33
CA ASN A 122 -5.80 -1.07 -4.95
C ASN A 122 -4.29 -0.88 -4.77
N GLY A 123 -3.91 0.12 -3.99
CA GLY A 123 -2.50 0.41 -3.75
C GLY A 123 -2.24 1.77 -3.13
N ILE A 124 -0.99 1.93 -2.68
CA ILE A 124 -0.43 3.26 -2.42
C ILE A 124 0.09 3.83 -3.74
N TYR A 125 -0.17 5.11 -3.94
CA TYR A 125 0.38 5.90 -5.03
C TYR A 125 1.00 7.17 -4.49
N TYR A 126 1.89 7.75 -5.28
CA TYR A 126 2.38 9.10 -5.06
C TYR A 126 1.74 10.02 -6.07
N TYR A 127 1.32 11.21 -5.67
CA TYR A 127 1.17 12.32 -6.60
C TYR A 127 2.34 13.28 -6.45
N VAL A 128 2.95 13.64 -7.57
CA VAL A 128 4.06 14.58 -7.66
C VAL A 128 3.54 15.85 -8.32
N LEU A 129 3.49 16.93 -7.53
CA LEU A 129 3.07 18.25 -7.97
C LEU A 129 4.32 19.11 -8.16
N GLU A 130 4.56 19.55 -9.38
CA GLU A 130 5.65 20.46 -9.71
C GLU A 130 5.08 21.84 -10.06
N ILE A 131 5.52 22.88 -9.35
CA ILE A 131 5.15 24.27 -9.61
C ILE A 131 6.43 25.07 -9.83
N ASN A 132 6.60 25.64 -11.03
CA ASN A 132 7.77 26.44 -11.40
C ASN A 132 9.11 25.72 -11.10
N GLY A 133 9.19 24.42 -11.41
CA GLY A 133 10.39 23.60 -11.18
C GLY A 133 10.56 23.09 -9.74
N LYS A 134 9.65 23.44 -8.81
CA LYS A 134 9.68 22.93 -7.44
C LYS A 134 8.68 21.79 -7.29
N ALA A 135 9.18 20.59 -7.04
CA ALA A 135 8.35 19.41 -6.81
C ALA A 135 8.01 19.23 -5.33
N SER A 136 6.75 18.89 -5.06
CA SER A 136 6.30 18.27 -3.82
C SER A 136 5.71 16.90 -4.11
N GLU A 137 5.88 15.96 -3.19
CA GLU A 137 5.39 14.60 -3.31
C GLU A 137 4.51 14.26 -2.12
N HIS A 138 3.38 13.60 -2.40
CA HIS A 138 2.40 13.22 -1.40
C HIS A 138 1.92 11.80 -1.68
N LYS A 139 1.62 11.05 -0.62
CA LYS A 139 1.02 9.72 -0.72
C LYS A 139 -0.50 9.82 -0.82
N MET A 140 -1.07 8.95 -1.62
CA MET A 140 -2.50 8.68 -1.67
C MET A 140 -2.71 7.17 -1.61
N PHE A 141 -3.85 6.75 -1.06
CA PHE A 141 -4.20 5.34 -0.96
C PHE A 141 -5.52 5.12 -1.67
N MET A 142 -5.51 4.21 -2.65
CA MET A 142 -6.69 3.84 -3.40
C MET A 142 -7.14 2.45 -2.99
N ILE A 143 -8.44 2.33 -2.73
CA ILE A 143 -9.06 1.08 -2.35
C ILE A 143 -10.47 0.97 -2.95
N TYR A 144 -10.65 -0.05 -3.76
CA TYR A 144 -11.92 -0.62 -4.18
C TYR A 144 -12.31 -1.63 -3.11
N LEU A 145 -13.47 -1.43 -2.49
CA LEU A 145 -13.99 -2.33 -1.45
C LEU A 145 -14.76 -3.51 -2.05
N ASP A 146 -15.30 -3.36 -3.25
CA ASP A 146 -15.93 -4.44 -3.99
C ASP A 146 -14.90 -5.08 -4.94
N LYS A 147 -14.66 -6.38 -4.77
CA LYS A 147 -13.68 -7.12 -5.57
C LYS A 147 -14.05 -7.20 -7.04
N SER A 148 -15.34 -7.10 -7.38
CA SER A 148 -15.78 -7.13 -8.78
C SER A 148 -15.35 -5.89 -9.55
N GLU A 149 -15.18 -4.74 -8.89
CA GLU A 149 -14.70 -3.51 -9.51
C GLU A 149 -13.25 -3.66 -10.01
N LEU A 150 -12.45 -4.51 -9.36
CA LEU A 150 -11.06 -4.77 -9.73
C LEU A 150 -10.91 -5.45 -11.10
N GLU A 151 -11.92 -6.16 -11.61
CA GLU A 151 -11.89 -6.79 -12.95
C GLU A 151 -11.66 -5.77 -14.07
N THR A 152 -12.04 -4.51 -13.84
CA THR A 152 -11.91 -3.41 -14.82
C THR A 152 -10.65 -2.57 -14.61
N THR A 153 -9.83 -2.93 -13.62
CA THR A 153 -8.63 -2.18 -13.25
C THR A 153 -7.36 -2.81 -13.78
N GLU A 154 -6.31 -2.00 -13.94
CA GLU A 154 -4.96 -2.48 -14.25
C GLU A 154 -4.37 -3.24 -13.05
N PRO A 155 -4.04 -4.54 -13.20
CA PRO A 155 -3.53 -5.35 -12.12
C PRO A 155 -2.09 -4.97 -11.73
N LEU A 156 -1.61 -5.49 -10.59
CA LEU A 156 -0.21 -5.34 -10.17
C LEU A 156 0.73 -6.25 -10.98
N SER A 157 0.23 -7.43 -11.35
CA SER A 157 0.91 -8.36 -12.24
C SER A 157 -0.12 -9.24 -12.95
N ALA A 158 0.31 -10.01 -13.94
CA ALA A 158 -0.54 -11.00 -14.61
C ALA A 158 0.12 -12.38 -14.53
N THR A 159 -0.69 -13.43 -14.64
CA THR A 159 -0.17 -14.79 -14.73
C THR A 159 0.45 -15.08 -16.10
N ASP A 160 1.50 -15.89 -16.11
CA ASP A 160 2.08 -16.43 -17.34
C ASP A 160 1.22 -17.55 -17.95
N ARG A 161 1.68 -18.11 -19.07
CA ARG A 161 1.04 -19.26 -19.75
C ARG A 161 0.87 -20.53 -18.90
N TYR A 162 1.56 -20.62 -17.78
CA TYR A 162 1.48 -21.73 -16.82
C TYR A 162 0.66 -21.35 -15.59
N GLY A 163 -0.01 -20.19 -15.61
CA GLY A 163 -0.81 -19.67 -14.51
C GLY A 163 0.04 -19.11 -13.36
N ASN A 164 1.36 -19.05 -13.49
CA ASN A 164 2.21 -18.57 -12.41
C ASN A 164 2.22 -17.04 -12.38
N PHE A 165 2.24 -16.46 -11.20
CA PHE A 165 2.47 -15.04 -11.01
C PHE A 165 3.59 -14.79 -9.99
N SER A 166 4.15 -13.58 -10.06
CA SER A 166 5.03 -13.04 -9.04
C SER A 166 4.56 -11.62 -8.69
N LEU A 167 4.40 -11.35 -7.39
CA LEU A 167 3.90 -10.10 -6.85
C LEU A 167 4.95 -9.51 -5.90
N PRO A 168 5.71 -8.48 -6.31
CA PRO A 168 6.75 -7.89 -5.48
C PRO A 168 6.15 -7.28 -4.20
N ILE A 169 6.67 -7.67 -3.03
CA ILE A 169 6.12 -7.24 -1.72
C ILE A 169 6.22 -5.72 -1.55
N LYS A 170 7.26 -5.10 -2.12
CA LYS A 170 7.46 -3.64 -2.10
C LYS A 170 6.31 -2.84 -2.70
N LEU A 171 5.47 -3.43 -3.56
CA LEU A 171 4.32 -2.74 -4.15
C LEU A 171 3.12 -2.66 -3.20
N LEU A 172 3.10 -3.50 -2.17
CA LEU A 172 1.94 -3.66 -1.29
C LEU A 172 1.88 -2.61 -0.17
N GLY A 173 3.01 -1.94 0.10
CA GLY A 173 3.09 -0.92 1.16
C GLY A 173 2.92 -1.49 2.57
N ILE A 174 3.29 -2.75 2.82
CA ILE A 174 3.11 -3.37 4.14
C ILE A 174 3.81 -2.55 5.22
N GLY A 175 3.10 -2.27 6.32
CA GLY A 175 3.60 -1.47 7.43
C GLY A 175 3.59 0.04 7.17
N GLU A 176 3.26 0.49 5.96
CA GLU A 176 3.09 1.91 5.67
C GLU A 176 1.88 2.47 6.41
N LYS A 177 2.05 3.69 6.92
CA LYS A 177 0.97 4.46 7.51
C LYS A 177 0.33 5.32 6.43
N PHE A 178 -0.99 5.35 6.39
CA PHE A 178 -1.71 6.26 5.52
C PHE A 178 -2.87 6.92 6.26
N THR A 179 -3.23 8.09 5.77
CA THR A 179 -4.34 8.87 6.30
C THR A 179 -5.52 8.70 5.35
N ARG A 180 -6.65 8.26 5.89
CA ARG A 180 -7.91 8.20 5.16
C ARG A 180 -8.63 9.51 5.35
N THR A 181 -9.07 10.08 4.23
CA THR A 181 -9.90 11.28 4.22
C THR A 181 -11.29 10.98 3.69
N ASP A 182 -12.26 11.84 4.01
CA ASP A 182 -13.57 11.85 3.35
C ASP A 182 -13.50 12.58 1.99
N GLU A 183 -14.67 12.75 1.35
CA GLU A 183 -14.82 13.43 0.06
C GLU A 183 -14.47 14.94 0.09
N VAL A 184 -14.43 15.56 1.27
CA VAL A 184 -14.02 16.98 1.45
C VAL A 184 -12.57 17.11 1.91
N GLY A 185 -11.87 15.99 2.14
CA GLY A 185 -10.47 15.96 2.52
C GLY A 185 -10.21 16.01 4.03
N GLU A 186 -11.24 15.90 4.88
CA GLU A 186 -11.07 15.81 6.32
C GLU A 186 -10.54 14.42 6.72
N ILE A 187 -9.61 14.39 7.68
CA ILE A 187 -9.01 13.15 8.15
C ILE A 187 -10.04 12.34 8.95
N ILE A 188 -10.41 11.17 8.44
CA ILE A 188 -11.27 10.20 9.12
C ILE A 188 -10.45 9.34 10.08
N SER A 189 -9.33 8.78 9.59
CA SER A 189 -8.48 7.87 10.38
C SER A 189 -7.04 7.83 9.87
N THR A 190 -6.14 7.32 10.71
CA THR A 190 -4.78 6.95 10.30
C THR A 190 -4.61 5.46 10.50
N GLU A 191 -4.28 4.78 9.42
CA GLU A 191 -4.27 3.33 9.31
C GLU A 191 -2.86 2.83 9.00
N ILE A 192 -2.64 1.54 9.27
CA ILE A 192 -1.40 0.83 8.93
C ILE A 192 -1.78 -0.38 8.11
N ILE A 193 -1.12 -0.56 6.96
CA ILE A 193 -1.32 -1.75 6.13
C ILE A 193 -0.76 -2.97 6.86
N SER A 194 -1.64 -3.94 7.13
CA SER A 194 -1.34 -5.19 7.80
C SER A 194 -0.38 -6.05 6.96
N PRO A 195 0.50 -6.86 7.58
CA PRO A 195 1.22 -7.92 6.87
C PRO A 195 0.30 -9.06 6.40
N GLU A 196 -0.95 -9.07 6.84
CA GLU A 196 -2.00 -9.90 6.28
C GLU A 196 -2.80 -9.13 5.22
N PHE A 197 -3.03 -9.74 4.07
CA PHE A 197 -3.80 -9.17 2.96
C PHE A 197 -4.35 -10.31 2.09
N GLU A 198 -5.29 -10.00 1.21
CA GLU A 198 -5.77 -10.96 0.23
C GLU A 198 -5.09 -10.72 -1.12
N VAL A 199 -4.63 -11.80 -1.77
CA VAL A 199 -4.28 -11.76 -3.19
C VAL A 199 -5.53 -12.13 -3.97
N ILE A 200 -5.93 -11.29 -4.91
CA ILE A 200 -7.13 -11.47 -5.72
C ILE A 200 -6.72 -11.76 -7.15
N ALA A 201 -7.27 -12.81 -7.74
CA ALA A 201 -7.16 -13.09 -9.16
C ALA A 201 -8.47 -12.74 -9.89
N THR A 202 -8.35 -12.09 -11.02
CA THR A 202 -9.46 -11.73 -11.92
C THR A 202 -9.19 -12.24 -13.33
N LYS A 203 -10.24 -12.66 -14.03
CA LYS A 203 -10.17 -13.02 -15.46
C LYS A 203 -11.55 -12.86 -16.08
N GLU A 204 -11.60 -12.30 -17.28
CA GLU A 204 -12.85 -12.24 -18.05
C GLU A 204 -13.47 -13.64 -18.20
N GLY A 205 -14.77 -13.76 -17.96
CA GLY A 205 -15.49 -15.04 -17.98
C GLY A 205 -15.38 -15.88 -16.71
N TYR A 206 -14.68 -15.40 -15.67
CA TYR A 206 -14.60 -16.05 -14.36
C TYR A 206 -15.06 -15.12 -13.24
N TYR A 207 -15.53 -15.70 -12.13
CA TYR A 207 -15.75 -14.95 -10.89
C TYR A 207 -14.41 -14.66 -10.21
N PRO A 208 -14.19 -13.46 -9.64
CA PRO A 208 -12.99 -13.16 -8.88
C PRO A 208 -12.84 -14.12 -7.70
N SER A 209 -11.61 -14.52 -7.44
CA SER A 209 -11.28 -15.40 -6.32
C SER A 209 -10.06 -14.85 -5.58
N SER A 210 -9.93 -15.19 -4.31
CA SER A 210 -8.89 -14.63 -3.46
C SER A 210 -8.38 -15.62 -2.43
N GLU A 211 -7.12 -15.44 -2.04
CA GLU A 211 -6.50 -16.20 -0.95
C GLU A 211 -5.83 -15.22 0.01
N THR A 212 -6.01 -15.44 1.32
CA THR A 212 -5.37 -14.64 2.36
C THR A 212 -3.91 -15.04 2.52
N VAL A 213 -3.04 -14.06 2.59
CA VAL A 213 -1.59 -14.20 2.75
C VAL A 213 -1.15 -13.41 3.96
N ASN A 214 -0.30 -14.02 4.78
CA ASN A 214 0.37 -13.34 5.88
C ASN A 214 1.88 -13.44 5.68
N ILE A 215 2.53 -12.31 5.36
CA ILE A 215 3.97 -12.30 5.08
C ILE A 215 4.84 -12.37 6.34
N ALA A 216 4.25 -12.23 7.53
CA ALA A 216 4.97 -12.47 8.78
C ALA A 216 5.25 -13.97 9.00
N GLU A 217 4.50 -14.86 8.36
CA GLU A 217 4.71 -16.30 8.40
C GLU A 217 5.83 -16.70 7.42
N ARG A 218 7.09 -16.67 7.89
CA ARG A 218 8.26 -17.09 7.10
C ARG A 218 8.05 -18.48 6.47
N GLY A 219 8.35 -18.60 5.18
CA GLY A 219 8.46 -19.89 4.48
C GLY A 219 7.20 -20.40 3.79
N LYS A 220 6.12 -19.60 3.70
CA LYS A 220 4.94 -19.97 2.90
C LYS A 220 5.05 -19.40 1.48
N THR A 221 5.51 -20.22 0.55
CA THR A 221 5.25 -20.07 -0.90
C THR A 221 3.73 -20.09 -1.10
N PHE A 222 3.19 -19.15 -1.87
CA PHE A 222 1.75 -18.93 -1.95
C PHE A 222 1.00 -20.11 -2.56
N LYS A 223 -0.22 -20.31 -2.04
CA LYS A 223 -1.10 -21.43 -2.34
C LYS A 223 -2.10 -21.02 -3.41
N ARG A 224 -1.96 -21.64 -4.59
CA ARG A 224 -2.96 -21.79 -5.66
C ARG A 224 -4.30 -21.07 -5.45
N ILE A 225 -4.64 -20.10 -6.31
CA ILE A 225 -6.01 -19.54 -6.43
C ILE A 225 -6.79 -20.34 -7.48
N VAL A 226 -8.04 -20.67 -7.18
CA VAL A 226 -8.97 -21.33 -8.12
C VAL A 226 -10.03 -20.32 -8.58
N LEU A 227 -10.10 -20.07 -9.89
CA LEU A 227 -11.15 -19.27 -10.51
C LEU A 227 -12.29 -20.18 -10.99
N LYS A 228 -13.52 -19.75 -10.73
CA LYS A 228 -14.74 -20.44 -11.17
C LYS A 228 -15.33 -19.74 -12.39
N LYS A 229 -15.83 -20.51 -13.36
CA LYS A 229 -16.41 -19.92 -14.57
C LYS A 229 -17.74 -19.24 -14.24
N LYS A 230 -18.03 -18.11 -14.92
CA LYS A 230 -19.29 -17.38 -14.81
C LYS A 230 -20.48 -18.16 -15.36
#